data_AF-A0A9D6N5A3-F1
#
_entry.id   AF-A0A9D6N5A3-F1
#
_cell.length_a   1.000
_cell.length_b   1.000
_cell.length_c   1.000
_cell.angle_alpha   90.00
_cell.angle_beta   90.00
_cell.angle_gamma   90.00
#
_symmetry.space_group_name_H-M   'P 1'
#
loop_
_entity.id
_entity.type
_entity.pdbx_description
1 polymer ?
#
loop_
_entity_poly.entity_id
_entity_poly.type
_entity_poly.pdbx_seq_one_letter_code
_entity_poly.pdbx_strand_id
1 'polypeptide(L)'
;MKNLLTLATLVIATATLTAHAETSVKLTGVHLCCGNCVKGADKAVTSVTGATSDTDKDARTITIKAADTATAQKAVDALVAAGYFGVASDSQIKVKAHAGAKKANVQSLKLNGVHLCCAKCVTAVNDAISKVDGVKANTAAKGAESFEVTGDFSPKDVIGALNKAGLTGKVGK
;
A
#
# COMPACT_ATOMS: atom_id res chain seq x y z
N MET A 1 38.83 1.79 66.85
CA MET A 1 37.76 0.86 66.43
C MET A 1 37.11 1.45 65.19
N LYS A 2 37.05 0.67 64.11
CA LYS A 2 36.76 1.09 62.72
C LYS A 2 35.36 1.74 62.63
N ASN A 3 35.28 2.97 62.13
CA ASN A 3 34.02 3.55 61.68
C ASN A 3 33.76 3.12 60.23
N LEU A 4 32.56 2.57 60.06
CA LEU A 4 31.95 1.97 58.90
C LEU A 4 31.70 3.04 57.81
N LEU A 5 32.37 2.94 56.66
CA LEU A 5 31.99 3.67 55.44
C LEU A 5 31.16 2.74 54.55
N THR A 6 29.85 2.94 54.53
CA THR A 6 28.94 2.40 53.51
C THR A 6 29.00 3.29 52.27
N LEU A 7 29.60 2.79 51.18
CA LEU A 7 29.50 3.37 49.84
C LEU A 7 28.21 2.85 49.18
N ALA A 8 27.25 3.73 48.95
CA ALA A 8 26.14 3.52 48.03
C ALA A 8 26.30 4.54 46.90
N THR A 9 26.73 4.08 45.73
CA THR A 9 26.81 4.94 44.54
C THR A 9 25.94 4.35 43.43
N LEU A 10 24.90 5.12 43.16
CA LEU A 10 23.81 4.96 42.19
C LEU A 10 24.33 4.77 40.75
N VAL A 11 23.97 3.65 40.12
CA VAL A 11 24.14 3.44 38.67
C VAL A 11 23.03 4.20 37.96
N ILE A 12 23.36 5.37 37.39
CA ILE A 12 22.46 6.13 36.53
C ILE A 12 22.56 5.53 35.13
N ALA A 13 21.58 4.70 34.76
CA ALA A 13 21.40 4.23 33.39
C ALA A 13 20.88 5.38 32.53
N THR A 14 21.77 6.03 31.78
CA THR A 14 21.40 7.01 30.75
C THR A 14 20.76 6.29 29.57
N ALA A 15 19.44 6.15 29.58
CA ALA A 15 18.69 5.81 28.38
C ALA A 15 18.82 6.97 27.38
N THR A 16 19.67 6.80 26.38
CA THR A 16 19.72 7.69 25.22
C THR A 16 18.42 7.49 24.44
N LEU A 17 17.40 8.32 24.70
CA LEU A 17 16.31 8.51 23.74
C LEU A 17 16.91 9.24 22.54
N THR A 18 17.36 8.49 21.55
CA THR A 18 17.56 9.04 20.22
C THR A 18 16.20 9.49 19.71
N ALA A 19 15.97 10.80 19.69
CA ALA A 19 14.88 11.41 18.94
C ALA A 19 15.16 11.16 17.45
N HIS A 20 14.77 9.98 16.97
CA HIS A 20 14.78 9.69 15.54
C HIS A 20 13.78 10.64 14.88
N ALA A 21 14.27 11.41 13.91
CA ALA A 21 13.42 12.28 13.11
C ALA A 21 12.34 11.41 12.45
N GLU A 22 11.09 11.67 12.79
CA GLU A 22 9.93 10.97 12.25
C GLU A 22 9.96 11.06 10.72
N THR A 23 9.99 9.91 10.04
CA THR A 23 10.01 9.84 8.59
C THR A 23 8.61 10.10 8.05
N SER A 24 8.47 11.08 7.15
CA SER A 24 7.19 11.40 6.51
C SER A 24 7.23 11.11 5.01
N VAL A 25 6.29 10.31 4.53
CA VAL A 25 6.21 9.85 3.14
C VAL A 25 4.81 10.13 2.62
N LYS A 26 4.70 10.88 1.52
CA LYS A 26 3.41 11.15 0.87
C LYS A 26 3.25 10.25 -0.35
N LEU A 27 2.16 9.48 -0.39
CA LEU A 27 1.69 8.79 -1.59
C LEU A 27 0.68 9.67 -2.32
N THR A 28 0.84 9.81 -3.62
CA THR A 28 -0.06 10.57 -4.51
C THR A 28 -0.70 9.68 -5.56
N GLY A 29 -1.85 10.10 -6.08
CA GLY A 29 -2.55 9.39 -7.17
C GLY A 29 -3.34 8.16 -6.71
N VAL A 30 -3.54 7.98 -5.40
CA VAL A 30 -4.24 6.82 -4.84
C VAL A 30 -5.71 6.86 -5.22
N HIS A 31 -6.34 5.72 -5.50
CA HIS A 31 -7.78 5.67 -5.74
C HIS A 31 -8.56 5.74 -4.42
N LEU A 32 -8.93 6.95 -4.00
CA LEU A 32 -9.67 7.23 -2.77
C LEU A 32 -11.04 7.83 -3.09
N CYS A 33 -11.95 7.02 -3.63
CA CYS A 33 -13.24 7.53 -4.13
C CYS A 33 -14.36 7.58 -3.09
N CYS A 34 -14.22 6.93 -1.93
CA CYS A 34 -15.23 6.86 -0.89
C CYS A 34 -14.62 6.80 0.53
N GLY A 35 -15.45 7.05 1.56
CA GLY A 35 -15.00 7.03 2.96
C GLY A 35 -14.49 5.68 3.46
N ASN A 36 -14.93 4.57 2.86
CA ASN A 36 -14.41 3.24 3.19
C ASN A 36 -12.98 3.04 2.65
N CYS A 37 -12.61 3.69 1.55
CA CYS A 37 -11.24 3.68 1.05
C CYS A 37 -10.29 4.40 2.02
N VAL A 38 -10.73 5.54 2.56
CA VAL A 38 -9.97 6.29 3.60
C VAL A 38 -9.74 5.39 4.81
N LYS A 39 -10.82 4.85 5.40
CA LYS A 39 -10.74 3.94 6.55
C LYS A 39 -9.90 2.69 6.27
N GLY A 40 -10.00 2.14 5.06
CA GLY A 40 -9.26 0.96 4.64
C GLY A 40 -7.76 1.23 4.49
N ALA A 41 -7.39 2.37 3.90
CA ALA A 41 -6.02 2.82 3.80
C ALA A 41 -5.42 3.11 5.18
N ASP A 42 -6.16 3.83 6.03
CA ASP A 42 -5.72 4.13 7.40
C ASP A 42 -5.50 2.85 8.19
N LYS A 43 -6.47 1.93 8.16
CA LYS A 43 -6.35 0.62 8.83
C LYS A 43 -5.14 -0.17 8.36
N ALA A 44 -4.82 -0.12 7.06
CA ALA A 44 -3.65 -0.81 6.52
C ALA A 44 -2.35 -0.21 7.07
N VAL A 45 -2.24 1.12 7.11
CA VAL A 45 -1.07 1.81 7.68
C VAL A 45 -0.94 1.54 9.18
N THR A 46 -2.02 1.74 9.95
CA THR A 46 -1.99 1.58 11.42
C THR A 46 -1.85 0.14 11.88
N SER A 47 -1.92 -0.84 10.97
CA SER A 47 -1.57 -2.23 11.28
C SER A 47 -0.05 -2.42 11.49
N VAL A 48 0.76 -1.44 11.06
CA VAL A 48 2.20 -1.42 11.28
C VAL A 48 2.51 -0.58 12.51
N THR A 49 3.01 -1.22 13.57
CA THR A 49 3.43 -0.54 14.81
C THR A 49 4.45 0.56 14.50
N GLY A 50 4.19 1.77 15.02
CA GLY A 50 5.06 2.92 14.80
C GLY A 50 4.81 3.66 13.49
N ALA A 51 3.72 3.36 12.78
CA ALA A 51 3.24 4.13 11.63
C ALA A 51 1.85 4.74 11.88
N THR A 52 1.62 5.93 11.34
CA THR A 52 0.33 6.62 11.31
C THR A 52 0.06 7.14 9.91
N SER A 53 -1.21 7.40 9.59
CA SER A 53 -1.63 7.95 8.30
C SER A 53 -2.48 9.21 8.48
N ASP A 54 -2.34 10.09 7.49
CA ASP A 54 -3.26 11.18 7.19
C ASP A 54 -3.72 11.00 5.73
N THR A 55 -4.95 10.50 5.58
CA THR A 55 -5.50 10.13 4.28
C THR A 55 -6.48 11.21 3.79
N ASP A 56 -6.13 11.85 2.69
CA ASP A 56 -6.95 12.87 2.03
C ASP A 56 -7.61 12.28 0.78
N LYS A 57 -8.92 12.10 0.88
CA LYS A 57 -9.78 11.58 -0.19
C LYS A 57 -9.84 12.52 -1.39
N ASP A 58 -9.93 13.83 -1.16
CA ASP A 58 -10.17 14.82 -2.20
C ASP A 58 -8.86 15.13 -2.95
N ALA A 59 -7.74 15.21 -2.23
CA ALA A 59 -6.40 15.32 -2.82
C ALA A 59 -5.88 13.99 -3.41
N ARG A 60 -6.53 12.86 -3.09
CA ARG A 60 -6.11 11.50 -3.49
C ARG A 60 -4.70 11.16 -2.98
N THR A 61 -4.45 11.46 -1.72
CA THR A 61 -3.13 11.30 -1.09
C THR A 61 -3.21 10.57 0.24
N ILE A 62 -2.13 9.87 0.58
CA ILE A 62 -1.92 9.28 1.92
C ILE A 62 -0.56 9.76 2.40
N THR A 63 -0.53 10.53 3.49
CA THR A 63 0.71 10.89 4.17
C THR A 63 0.96 9.90 5.29
N ILE A 64 2.04 9.15 5.22
CA ILE A 64 2.47 8.21 6.23
C ILE A 64 3.52 8.91 7.08
N LYS A 65 3.38 8.81 8.40
CA LYS A 65 4.47 9.15 9.31
C LYS A 65 4.89 7.92 10.09
N ALA A 66 6.20 7.71 10.23
CA ALA A 66 6.75 6.53 10.86
C ALA A 66 8.02 6.84 11.65
N ALA A 67 8.37 5.96 12.59
CA ALA A 67 9.59 6.08 13.39
C ALA A 67 10.88 6.12 12.55
N ASP A 68 10.88 5.44 11.40
CA ASP A 68 12.03 5.33 10.49
C ASP A 68 11.58 4.92 9.07
N THR A 69 12.49 4.99 8.10
CA THR A 69 12.25 4.62 6.70
C THR A 69 11.83 3.16 6.52
N ALA A 70 12.33 2.22 7.34
CA ALA A 70 11.96 0.81 7.23
C ALA A 70 10.52 0.58 7.69
N THR A 71 10.08 1.26 8.73
CA THR A 71 8.69 1.28 9.21
C THR A 71 7.77 1.96 8.20
N ALA A 72 8.20 3.07 7.60
CA ALA A 72 7.47 3.71 6.50
C ALA A 72 7.32 2.76 5.28
N GLN A 73 8.38 2.05 4.90
CA GLN A 73 8.33 1.07 3.81
C GLN A 73 7.36 -0.07 4.11
N LYS A 74 7.35 -0.60 5.35
CA LYS A 74 6.39 -1.64 5.78
C LYS A 74 4.95 -1.14 5.68
N ALA A 75 4.68 0.11 6.07
CA ALA A 75 3.35 0.71 5.93
C ALA A 75 2.92 0.86 4.46
N VAL A 76 3.83 1.24 3.57
CA VAL A 76 3.58 1.26 2.11
C VAL A 76 3.32 -0.14 1.57
N ASP A 77 4.10 -1.14 1.98
CA ASP A 77 3.90 -2.53 1.56
C ASP A 77 2.53 -3.05 2.03
N ALA A 78 2.08 -2.66 3.23
CA ALA A 78 0.74 -2.99 3.76
C ALA A 78 -0.38 -2.32 2.94
N LEU A 79 -0.21 -1.07 2.51
CA LEU A 79 -1.15 -0.39 1.62
C LEU A 79 -1.27 -1.10 0.26
N VAL A 80 -0.14 -1.47 -0.33
CA VAL A 80 -0.11 -2.23 -1.59
C VAL A 80 -0.80 -3.58 -1.41
N ALA A 81 -0.55 -4.28 -0.31
CA ALA A 81 -1.21 -5.55 0.02
C ALA A 81 -2.73 -5.40 0.22
N ALA A 82 -3.18 -4.23 0.67
CA ALA A 82 -4.59 -3.88 0.82
C ALA A 82 -5.24 -3.39 -0.50
N GLY A 83 -4.48 -3.30 -1.59
CA GLY A 83 -4.99 -2.95 -2.92
C GLY A 83 -4.84 -1.48 -3.32
N TYR A 84 -4.13 -0.69 -2.53
CA TYR A 84 -3.88 0.74 -2.80
C TYR A 84 -2.54 0.94 -3.50
N PHE A 85 -2.51 1.80 -4.51
CA PHE A 85 -1.29 2.15 -5.22
C PHE A 85 -1.16 3.65 -5.40
N GLY A 86 0.07 4.15 -5.33
CA GLY A 86 0.37 5.56 -5.55
C GLY A 86 1.85 5.77 -5.84
N VAL A 87 2.23 7.03 -5.99
CA VAL A 87 3.63 7.44 -6.18
C VAL A 87 4.13 8.06 -4.89
N ALA A 88 5.21 7.51 -4.34
CA ALA A 88 5.85 8.04 -3.15
C ALA A 88 6.64 9.32 -3.46
N SER A 89 6.56 10.32 -2.58
CA SER A 89 7.36 11.54 -2.62
C SER A 89 8.83 11.29 -2.34
N ASP A 90 9.14 10.23 -1.60
CA ASP A 90 10.50 9.84 -1.22
C ASP A 90 10.99 8.70 -2.12
N SER A 91 12.12 8.93 -2.79
CA SER A 91 12.77 7.95 -3.68
C SER A 91 13.32 6.71 -2.97
N GLN A 92 13.55 6.78 -1.65
CA GLN A 92 13.98 5.64 -0.83
C GLN A 92 12.84 4.65 -0.63
N ILE A 93 11.59 5.12 -0.69
CA ILE A 93 10.39 4.30 -0.56
C ILE A 93 10.00 3.73 -1.91
N LYS A 94 9.84 2.41 -1.96
CA LYS A 94 9.47 1.68 -3.17
C LYS A 94 8.02 1.23 -3.08
N VAL A 95 7.16 1.83 -3.89
CA VAL A 95 5.78 1.33 -4.08
C VAL A 95 5.83 0.20 -5.10
N LYS A 96 6.04 -1.03 -4.62
CA LYS A 96 6.19 -2.19 -5.50
C LYS A 96 4.82 -2.63 -6.00
N ALA A 97 4.62 -2.63 -7.30
CA ALA A 97 3.49 -3.36 -7.88
C ALA A 97 3.61 -4.85 -7.51
N HIS A 98 2.50 -5.51 -7.19
CA HIS A 98 2.56 -6.94 -6.87
C HIS A 98 3.02 -7.73 -8.10
N ALA A 99 4.22 -8.30 -7.99
CA ALA A 99 4.84 -9.12 -9.00
C ALA A 99 4.13 -10.48 -9.13
N GLY A 100 3.94 -10.92 -10.37
CA GLY A 100 3.28 -12.19 -10.70
C GLY A 100 2.91 -12.30 -12.18
N ALA A 101 2.89 -11.18 -12.90
CA ALA A 101 2.72 -11.14 -14.34
C ALA A 101 3.84 -11.89 -15.07
N LYS A 102 3.48 -12.99 -15.76
CA LYS A 102 4.38 -13.64 -16.74
C LYS A 102 4.68 -12.65 -17.87
N LYS A 103 5.86 -12.79 -18.51
CA LYS A 103 6.23 -11.95 -19.67
C LYS A 103 5.42 -12.27 -20.93
N ALA A 104 4.90 -13.49 -21.03
CA ALA A 104 4.09 -13.91 -22.16
C ALA A 104 2.64 -13.43 -22.01
N ASN A 105 1.98 -13.21 -23.14
CA ASN A 105 0.55 -12.97 -23.17
C ASN A 105 -0.21 -14.16 -22.59
N VAL A 106 -1.38 -13.88 -22.04
CA VAL A 106 -2.29 -14.88 -21.48
C VAL A 106 -3.71 -14.67 -22.00
N GLN A 107 -4.49 -15.74 -21.99
CA GLN A 107 -5.91 -15.66 -22.36
C GLN A 107 -6.84 -15.36 -21.19
N SER A 108 -6.41 -15.71 -19.98
CA SER A 108 -7.10 -15.41 -18.74
C SER A 108 -6.09 -15.06 -17.66
N LEU A 109 -6.43 -14.06 -16.85
CA LEU A 109 -5.67 -13.62 -15.69
C LEU A 109 -6.61 -13.45 -14.50
N LYS A 110 -6.44 -14.29 -13.48
CA LYS A 110 -7.05 -14.06 -12.18
C LYS A 110 -6.27 -12.98 -11.42
N LEU A 111 -6.96 -11.98 -10.89
CA LEU A 111 -6.41 -10.95 -10.03
C LEU A 111 -7.07 -11.03 -8.65
N ASN A 112 -6.27 -10.90 -7.59
CA ASN A 112 -6.74 -10.88 -6.21
C ASN A 112 -6.30 -9.58 -5.51
N GLY A 113 -7.01 -9.22 -4.45
CA GLY A 113 -6.58 -8.16 -3.53
C GLY A 113 -6.72 -6.74 -4.06
N VAL A 114 -7.44 -6.54 -5.18
CA VAL A 114 -7.88 -5.21 -5.58
C VAL A 114 -9.03 -4.79 -4.66
N HIS A 115 -8.96 -3.57 -4.11
CA HIS A 115 -9.96 -3.11 -3.14
C HIS A 115 -11.28 -2.67 -3.82
N LEU A 116 -12.19 -3.63 -4.03
CA LEU A 116 -13.46 -3.45 -4.77
C LEU A 116 -14.66 -3.13 -3.86
N CYS A 117 -14.50 -2.30 -2.83
CA CYS A 117 -15.56 -2.09 -1.82
C CYS A 117 -16.80 -1.33 -2.31
N CYS A 118 -16.72 -0.59 -3.43
CA CYS A 118 -17.82 0.18 -3.98
C CYS A 118 -17.90 0.16 -5.51
N ALA A 119 -19.02 0.64 -6.07
CA ALA A 119 -19.24 0.66 -7.52
C ALA A 119 -18.21 1.52 -8.28
N LYS A 120 -17.77 2.64 -7.71
CA LYS A 120 -16.74 3.49 -8.32
C LYS A 120 -15.39 2.79 -8.45
N CYS A 121 -15.04 1.89 -7.51
CA CYS A 121 -13.85 1.05 -7.64
C CYS A 121 -13.96 0.10 -8.83
N VAL A 122 -15.12 -0.54 -9.00
CA VAL A 122 -15.39 -1.44 -10.13
C VAL A 122 -15.33 -0.66 -11.45
N THR A 123 -15.93 0.53 -11.52
CA THR A 123 -15.82 1.42 -12.69
C THR A 123 -14.36 1.77 -12.98
N ALA A 124 -13.58 2.16 -11.98
CA ALA A 124 -12.17 2.50 -12.18
C ALA A 124 -11.33 1.30 -12.66
N VAL A 125 -11.62 0.08 -12.19
CA VAL A 125 -11.02 -1.14 -12.72
C VAL A 125 -11.41 -1.36 -14.18
N ASN A 126 -12.70 -1.28 -14.50
CA ASN A 126 -13.19 -1.46 -15.86
C ASN A 126 -12.59 -0.44 -16.82
N ASP A 127 -12.55 0.84 -16.45
CA ASP A 127 -12.00 1.92 -17.25
C ASP A 127 -10.48 1.83 -17.43
N ALA A 128 -9.76 1.25 -16.46
CA ALA A 128 -8.33 1.06 -16.54
C ALA A 128 -8.00 -0.12 -17.47
N ILE A 129 -8.66 -1.26 -17.26
CA ILE A 129 -8.36 -2.50 -17.97
C ILE A 129 -8.90 -2.47 -19.40
N SER A 130 -10.02 -1.79 -19.69
CA SER A 130 -10.55 -1.67 -21.06
C SER A 130 -9.63 -0.94 -22.04
N LYS A 131 -8.63 -0.22 -21.52
CA LYS A 131 -7.60 0.49 -22.30
C LYS A 131 -6.37 -0.36 -22.58
N VAL A 132 -6.33 -1.60 -22.09
CA VAL A 132 -5.22 -2.53 -22.33
C VAL A 132 -5.50 -3.32 -23.60
N ASP A 133 -4.59 -3.23 -24.56
CA ASP A 133 -4.71 -3.93 -25.83
C ASP A 133 -4.88 -5.44 -25.62
N GLY A 134 -5.82 -6.00 -26.37
CA GLY A 134 -6.14 -7.43 -26.35
C GLY A 134 -7.03 -7.88 -25.19
N VAL A 135 -7.31 -7.03 -24.19
CA VAL A 135 -8.37 -7.34 -23.20
C VAL A 135 -9.74 -7.31 -23.88
N LYS A 136 -10.57 -8.30 -23.57
CA LYS A 136 -11.95 -8.41 -24.07
C LYS A 136 -13.00 -8.18 -22.99
N ALA A 137 -12.78 -8.73 -21.79
CA ALA A 137 -13.73 -8.63 -20.69
C ALA A 137 -13.04 -8.79 -19.34
N ASN A 138 -13.75 -8.44 -18.28
CA ASN A 138 -13.37 -8.79 -16.92
C ASN A 138 -14.63 -9.03 -16.05
N THR A 139 -14.45 -9.70 -14.92
CA THR A 139 -15.54 -10.06 -13.99
C THR A 139 -15.51 -9.25 -12.68
N ALA A 140 -14.86 -8.09 -12.66
CA ALA A 140 -14.76 -7.27 -11.45
C ALA A 140 -16.15 -6.88 -10.94
N ALA A 141 -16.40 -7.15 -9.66
CA ALA A 141 -17.66 -6.87 -9.01
C ALA A 141 -17.44 -6.29 -7.61
N LYS A 142 -18.44 -5.55 -7.13
CA LYS A 142 -18.38 -4.95 -5.80
C LYS A 142 -18.27 -6.06 -4.74
N GLY A 143 -17.29 -5.94 -3.85
CA GLY A 143 -17.04 -6.88 -2.76
C GLY A 143 -16.31 -8.15 -3.18
N ALA A 144 -15.97 -8.32 -4.47
CA ALA A 144 -15.23 -9.48 -4.92
C ALA A 144 -13.78 -9.41 -4.42
N GLU A 145 -13.30 -10.52 -3.84
CA GLU A 145 -11.90 -10.66 -3.41
C GLU A 145 -10.95 -10.92 -4.59
N SER A 146 -11.52 -11.43 -5.68
CA SER A 146 -10.83 -11.74 -6.92
C SER A 146 -11.74 -11.55 -8.13
N PHE A 147 -11.14 -11.33 -9.29
CA PHE A 147 -11.84 -11.31 -10.57
C PHE A 147 -10.92 -11.81 -11.68
N GLU A 148 -11.51 -12.12 -12.83
CA GLU A 148 -10.80 -12.58 -14.02
C GLU A 148 -10.80 -11.49 -15.08
N VAL A 149 -9.70 -11.41 -15.84
CA VAL A 149 -9.58 -10.63 -17.07
C VAL A 149 -9.33 -11.62 -18.20
N THR A 150 -10.08 -11.51 -19.29
CA THR A 150 -9.97 -12.41 -20.44
C THR A 150 -9.64 -11.66 -21.72
N GLY A 151 -8.91 -12.30 -22.64
CA GLY A 151 -8.42 -11.65 -23.86
C GLY A 151 -7.20 -12.34 -24.47
N ASP A 152 -6.32 -11.56 -25.10
CA ASP A 152 -4.94 -11.95 -25.46
C ASP A 152 -4.05 -10.75 -25.15
N PHE A 153 -3.55 -10.68 -23.92
CA PHE A 153 -2.91 -9.49 -23.38
C PHE A 153 -1.73 -9.84 -22.49
N SER A 154 -0.86 -8.85 -22.27
CA SER A 154 0.24 -8.92 -21.32
C SER A 154 -0.28 -8.68 -19.89
N PRO A 155 -0.08 -9.62 -18.95
CA PRO A 155 -0.45 -9.40 -17.54
C PRO A 155 0.22 -8.17 -16.92
N LYS A 156 1.41 -7.80 -17.40
CA LYS A 156 2.13 -6.62 -16.92
C LYS A 156 1.39 -5.33 -17.29
N ASP A 157 0.76 -5.29 -18.46
CA ASP A 157 0.05 -4.10 -18.92
C ASP A 157 -1.26 -3.90 -18.17
N VAL A 158 -1.94 -5.01 -17.81
CA VAL A 158 -3.11 -4.97 -16.90
C VAL A 158 -2.73 -4.43 -15.53
N ILE A 159 -1.67 -4.96 -14.90
CA ILE A 159 -1.20 -4.45 -13.60
C ILE A 159 -0.77 -2.98 -13.71
N GLY A 160 -0.05 -2.62 -14.77
CA GLY A 160 0.37 -1.24 -15.03
C GLY A 160 -0.80 -0.28 -15.20
N ALA A 161 -1.87 -0.70 -15.89
CA ALA A 161 -3.08 0.10 -16.06
C ALA A 161 -3.81 0.32 -14.71
N LEU A 162 -3.92 -0.72 -13.89
CA LEU A 162 -4.47 -0.59 -12.53
C LEU A 162 -3.64 0.37 -11.68
N ASN A 163 -2.31 0.25 -11.72
CA ASN A 163 -1.41 1.12 -10.97
C ASN A 163 -1.55 2.60 -11.38
N LYS A 164 -1.68 2.88 -12.68
CA LYS A 164 -1.97 4.24 -13.18
C LYS A 164 -3.31 4.77 -12.68
N ALA A 165 -4.27 3.90 -12.40
CA ALA A 165 -5.57 4.28 -11.81
C ALA A 165 -5.53 4.48 -10.28
N GLY A 166 -4.38 4.23 -9.63
CA GLY A 166 -4.22 4.30 -8.17
C GLY A 166 -4.65 3.02 -7.44
N LEU A 167 -4.76 1.91 -8.17
CA LEU A 167 -5.20 0.60 -7.71
C LEU A 167 -4.07 -0.43 -7.89
N THR A 168 -4.06 -1.48 -7.08
CA THR A 168 -3.17 -2.62 -7.32
C THR A 168 -3.84 -3.92 -6.89
N GLY A 169 -3.33 -5.01 -7.43
CA GLY A 169 -3.72 -6.36 -7.10
C GLY A 169 -2.60 -7.32 -7.47
N LYS A 170 -2.73 -8.58 -7.08
CA LYS A 170 -1.75 -9.64 -7.34
C LYS A 170 -2.33 -10.68 -8.29
N VAL A 171 -1.50 -11.19 -9.19
CA VAL A 171 -1.86 -12.32 -10.04
C VAL A 171 -2.16 -13.53 -9.14
N GLY A 172 -3.35 -14.10 -9.31
CA GLY A 172 -3.76 -15.34 -8.68
C GLY A 172 -3.00 -16.53 -9.24
N LYS A 173 -2.68 -17.46 -8.35
CA LYS A 173 -2.28 -18.80 -8.75
C LYS A 173 -3.50 -19.58 -9.20
#